data_AF-A4JRZ0-F1
#
_entry.id   AF-A4JRZ0-F1
#
_cell.length_a   1.000
_cell.length_b   1.000
_cell.length_c   1.000
_cell.angle_alpha   90.00
_cell.angle_beta   90.00
_cell.angle_gamma   90.00
#
_symmetry.space_group_name_H-M   'P 1'
#
loop_
_entity.id
_entity.type
_entity.pdbx_description
1 polymer ?
#
loop_
_entity_poly.entity_id
_entity_poly.type
_entity_poly.pdbx_seq_one_letter_code
_entity_poly.pdbx_strand_id
1 'polypeptide(L)'
;MNFNHCHDWTFVGLEIDWRLGESVFKMRDTSSHGRTLIARGVLSVNMPRQHPWGPSVSINRMTQSQDERGCVLCIEMQSGDVIECIARSFDFAETSPD
;
A
#
# COMPACT_ATOMS: atom_id res chain seq x y z
N MET A 1 0.66 -11.13 -6.89
CA MET A 1 1.55 -11.22 -5.72
C MET A 1 0.70 -11.71 -4.54
N ASN A 2 1.26 -12.41 -3.54
CA ASN A 2 0.50 -12.90 -2.39
C ASN A 2 0.73 -11.98 -1.19
N PHE A 3 -0.34 -11.38 -0.64
CA PHE A 3 -0.29 -10.41 0.45
C PHE A 3 -0.89 -10.92 1.78
N ASN A 4 -1.16 -12.23 1.90
CA ASN A 4 -1.80 -12.80 3.10
C ASN A 4 -1.00 -12.55 4.39
N HIS A 5 0.31 -12.30 4.28
CA HIS A 5 1.21 -12.06 5.41
C HIS A 5 1.24 -10.59 5.86
N CYS A 6 0.54 -9.69 5.18
CA CYS A 6 0.50 -8.25 5.50
C CYS A 6 -0.58 -7.88 6.53
N HIS A 7 -1.34 -8.85 7.05
CA HIS A 7 -2.26 -8.62 8.16
C HIS A 7 -1.49 -8.10 9.39
N ASP A 8 -2.08 -7.14 10.11
CA ASP A 8 -1.49 -6.46 11.27
C ASP A 8 -0.20 -5.66 10.98
N TRP A 9 0.19 -5.52 9.71
CA TRP A 9 1.25 -4.58 9.35
C TRP A 9 0.77 -3.15 9.58
N THR A 10 1.70 -2.27 9.92
CA THR A 10 1.40 -0.85 10.15
C THR A 10 1.64 -0.07 8.86
N PHE A 11 0.63 0.65 8.38
CA PHE A 11 0.77 1.60 7.28
C PHE A 11 1.42 2.89 7.80
N VAL A 12 2.60 3.24 7.27
CA VAL A 12 3.38 4.40 7.72
C VAL A 12 3.10 5.62 6.86
N GLY A 13 3.00 5.44 5.54
CA GLY A 13 2.76 6.56 4.64
C GLY A 13 2.83 6.19 3.17
N LEU A 14 2.48 7.17 2.34
CA LEU A 14 2.50 7.11 0.89
C LEU A 14 3.25 8.32 0.33
N GLU A 15 4.19 8.07 -0.55
CA GLU A 15 4.84 9.10 -1.37
C GLU A 15 4.44 8.88 -2.83
N ILE A 16 4.15 9.95 -3.57
CA ILE A 16 3.75 9.87 -4.98
C ILE A 16 4.56 10.87 -5.79
N ASP A 17 5.24 10.40 -6.83
CA ASP A 17 5.83 11.23 -7.88
C ASP A 17 5.03 11.03 -9.18
N TRP A 18 4.11 11.96 -9.44
CA TRP A 18 3.27 11.92 -10.66
C TRP A 18 4.05 12.16 -11.95
N ARG A 19 5.21 12.84 -11.90
CA ARG A 19 6.04 13.07 -13.08
C ARG A 19 6.72 11.77 -13.51
N LEU A 20 7.14 10.94 -12.56
CA LEU A 20 7.67 9.59 -12.82
C LEU A 20 6.56 8.54 -12.98
N GLY A 21 5.36 8.82 -12.47
CA GLY A 21 4.29 7.83 -12.38
C GLY A 21 4.64 6.73 -11.39
N GLU A 22 5.19 7.09 -10.23
CA GLU A 22 5.57 6.13 -9.18
C GLU A 22 4.91 6.49 -7.85
N SER A 23 4.57 5.46 -7.07
CA SER A 23 4.17 5.65 -5.68
C SER A 23 4.83 4.63 -4.77
N VAL A 24 5.18 5.06 -3.56
CA VAL A 24 5.93 4.30 -2.57
C VAL A 24 5.10 4.17 -1.32
N PHE A 25 4.61 2.95 -1.07
CA PHE A 25 3.86 2.59 0.15
C PHE A 25 4.87 2.13 1.20
N LYS A 26 4.96 2.89 2.30
CA LYS A 26 5.83 2.60 3.44
C LYS A 26 5.02 1.90 4.52
N MET A 27 5.50 0.75 4.97
CA MET A 27 4.86 -0.08 5.97
C MET A 27 5.88 -0.58 7.00
N ARG A 28 5.39 -1.11 8.13
CA ARG A 28 6.18 -1.92 9.05
C ARG A 28 5.50 -3.26 9.25
N ASP A 29 6.27 -4.34 9.23
CA ASP A 29 5.75 -5.66 9.59
C ASP A 29 5.52 -5.78 11.11
N THR A 30 4.97 -6.92 11.55
CA THR A 30 4.68 -7.19 12.97
C THR A 30 5.93 -7.28 13.85
N SER A 31 7.11 -7.41 13.25
CA SER A 31 8.42 -7.37 13.92
C SER A 31 9.06 -5.96 13.85
N SER A 32 8.29 -4.94 13.45
CA SER A 32 8.72 -3.55 13.28
C SER A 32 9.77 -3.30 12.18
N HIS A 33 10.02 -4.27 11.29
CA HIS A 33 10.91 -4.04 10.16
C HIS A 33 10.21 -3.21 9.09
N GLY A 34 10.94 -2.25 8.51
CA GLY A 34 10.47 -1.49 7.35
C GLY A 34 10.15 -2.39 6.17
N ARG A 35 9.06 -2.08 5.46
CA ARG A 35 8.64 -2.74 4.22
C ARG A 35 8.22 -1.67 3.23
N THR A 36 8.70 -1.79 2.01
CA THR A 36 8.41 -0.82 0.95
C THR A 36 7.80 -1.54 -0.24
N LEU A 37 6.63 -1.11 -0.67
CA LEU A 37 6.02 -1.52 -1.93
C LEU A 37 6.04 -0.35 -2.90
N ILE A 38 6.57 -0.56 -4.09
CA ILE A 38 6.68 0.44 -5.15
C ILE A 38 5.66 0.10 -6.23
N ALA A 39 4.79 1.06 -6.56
CA ALA A 39 3.93 0.99 -7.73
C ALA A 39 4.56 1.76 -8.89
N ARG A 40 4.60 1.17 -10.08
CA ARG A 40 5.18 1.77 -11.29
C ARG A 40 4.15 2.00 -12.36
N GLY A 41 4.25 3.13 -13.05
CA GLY A 41 3.24 3.57 -14.02
C GLY A 41 1.88 3.80 -13.35
N VAL A 42 1.87 4.53 -12.24
CA VAL A 42 0.66 4.87 -11.46
C VAL A 42 -0.31 5.64 -12.34
N LEU A 43 -1.56 5.19 -12.34
CA LEU A 43 -2.68 5.77 -13.09
C LEU A 43 -3.68 6.47 -12.17
N SER A 44 -3.88 5.93 -10.96
CA SER A 44 -4.82 6.46 -9.97
C SER A 44 -4.39 6.08 -8.56
N VAL A 45 -4.61 6.99 -7.62
CA VAL A 45 -4.54 6.73 -6.19
C VAL A 45 -5.75 7.36 -5.52
N ASN A 46 -6.51 6.56 -4.80
CA ASN A 46 -7.59 7.00 -3.93
C ASN A 46 -7.26 6.61 -2.48
N MET A 47 -7.08 7.61 -1.62
CA MET A 47 -6.72 7.42 -0.21
C MET A 47 -7.70 8.20 0.67
N PRO A 48 -8.92 7.68 0.86
CA PRO A 48 -9.91 8.32 1.70
C PRO A 48 -9.49 8.23 3.18
N ARG A 49 -9.84 9.26 3.95
CA ARG A 49 -9.77 9.26 5.42
C ARG A 49 -11.14 9.59 5.98
N GLN A 50 -12.10 8.71 5.71
CA GLN A 50 -13.49 8.88 6.15
C GLN A 50 -13.62 8.57 7.64
N HIS A 51 -12.77 7.68 8.15
CA HIS A 51 -12.68 7.37 9.56
C HIS A 51 -11.36 7.87 10.14
N PRO A 52 -11.33 8.38 11.37
CA PRO A 52 -10.08 8.66 12.05
C PRO A 52 -9.27 7.36 12.13
N TRP A 53 -8.12 7.32 11.47
CA TRP A 53 -7.17 6.25 11.69
C TRP A 53 -6.66 6.42 13.11
N GLY A 54 -7.07 5.51 13.98
CA GLY A 54 -6.70 5.52 15.39
C GLY A 54 -5.20 5.34 15.58
N PRO A 55 -4.73 5.14 16.83
CA PRO A 55 -3.31 4.91 17.10
C PRO A 55 -2.75 3.71 16.31
N SER A 56 -3.61 2.73 15.99
CA SER A 56 -3.28 1.59 15.13
C SER A 56 -3.69 1.89 13.69
N VAL A 57 -2.76 2.44 12.91
CA VAL A 57 -2.83 2.50 11.43
C VAL A 57 -2.53 1.11 10.85
N SER A 58 -3.24 0.09 11.32
CA SER A 58 -3.00 -1.31 10.98
C SER A 58 -3.76 -1.74 9.74
N ILE A 59 -3.11 -2.54 8.91
CA ILE A 59 -3.65 -3.15 7.71
C ILE A 59 -4.51 -4.34 8.14
N ASN A 60 -5.79 -4.29 7.84
CA ASN A 60 -6.69 -5.43 7.98
C ASN A 60 -6.44 -6.43 6.85
N ARG A 61 -6.37 -5.95 5.62
CA ARG A 61 -6.19 -6.81 4.45
C ARG A 61 -5.55 -6.05 3.31
N MET A 62 -4.70 -6.76 2.57
CA MET A 62 -4.10 -6.26 1.35
C MET A 62 -4.38 -7.24 0.21
N THR A 63 -4.86 -6.74 -0.92
CA THR A 63 -5.17 -7.56 -2.09
C THR A 63 -4.67 -6.89 -3.36
N GLN A 64 -4.40 -7.72 -4.35
CA GLN A 64 -4.07 -7.28 -5.69
C GLN A 64 -4.93 -8.04 -6.69
N SER A 65 -5.47 -7.31 -7.65
CA SER A 65 -6.21 -7.86 -8.77
C SER A 65 -5.76 -7.20 -10.08
N GLN A 66 -6.30 -7.71 -11.19
CA GLN A 66 -6.14 -7.11 -12.50
C GLN A 66 -7.55 -6.81 -13.02
N ASP A 67 -7.77 -5.58 -13.47
CA ASP A 67 -8.99 -5.17 -14.15
C ASP A 67 -8.66 -4.47 -15.49
N GLU A 68 -9.68 -3.90 -16.12
CA GLU A 68 -9.58 -3.17 -17.40
C GLU A 68 -8.75 -1.87 -17.29
N ARG A 69 -8.62 -1.31 -16.09
CA ARG A 69 -7.86 -0.08 -15.81
C ARG A 69 -6.38 -0.38 -15.61
N GLY A 70 -6.05 -1.56 -15.08
CA GLY A 70 -4.68 -1.99 -14.85
C GLY A 70 -4.55 -2.96 -13.68
N CYS A 71 -3.35 -3.00 -13.08
CA CYS A 71 -3.16 -3.74 -11.84
C CYS A 71 -3.67 -2.89 -10.68
N VAL A 72 -4.58 -3.44 -9.88
CA VAL A 72 -5.24 -2.74 -8.78
C VAL A 72 -4.75 -3.30 -7.46
N LEU A 73 -4.27 -2.42 -6.59
CA LEU A 73 -3.91 -2.70 -5.22
C LEU A 73 -4.94 -2.09 -4.28
N CYS A 74 -5.48 -2.89 -3.36
CA CYS A 74 -6.36 -2.43 -2.30
C CYS A 74 -5.72 -2.72 -0.94
N ILE A 75 -5.62 -1.69 -0.09
CA ILE A 75 -5.18 -1.79 1.30
C ILE A 75 -6.36 -1.37 2.18
N GLU A 76 -6.97 -2.34 2.84
CA GLU A 76 -8.05 -2.14 3.79
C GLU A 76 -7.43 -1.91 5.18
N MET A 77 -7.71 -0.74 5.75
CA MET A 77 -7.31 -0.38 7.11
C MET A 77 -8.27 -1.01 8.12
N GLN A 78 -7.82 -1.26 9.37
CA GLN A 78 -8.71 -1.73 10.44
C GLN A 78 -9.86 -0.76 10.77
N SER A 79 -9.74 0.52 10.40
CA SER A 79 -10.85 1.48 10.49
C SER A 79 -11.97 1.22 9.49
N GLY A 80 -11.74 0.40 8.45
CA GLY A 80 -12.66 0.16 7.33
C GLY A 80 -12.38 1.02 6.08
N ASP A 81 -11.47 2.01 6.16
CA ASP A 81 -11.07 2.78 4.98
C ASP A 81 -10.26 1.91 4.02
N VAL A 82 -10.47 2.08 2.71
CA VAL A 82 -9.75 1.33 1.66
C VAL A 82 -8.93 2.30 0.82
N ILE A 83 -7.62 2.12 0.83
CA ILE A 83 -6.67 2.78 -0.08
C ILE A 83 -6.64 1.96 -1.37
N GLU A 84 -6.96 2.58 -2.51
CA GLU A 84 -6.88 1.97 -3.84
C GLU A 84 -5.75 2.63 -4.65
N CYS A 85 -4.92 1.82 -5.30
CA CYS A 85 -3.92 2.28 -6.26
C CYS A 85 -4.01 1.46 -7.54
N ILE A 86 -4.07 2.13 -8.68
CA ILE A 86 -4.04 1.50 -10.01
C ILE A 86 -2.71 1.84 -10.65
N ALA A 87 -1.95 0.83 -11.05
CA ALA A 87 -0.64 0.98 -11.66
C ALA A 87 -0.38 -0.13 -12.69
N ARG A 88 0.77 -0.06 -13.38
CA ARG A 88 1.20 -1.12 -14.31
C ARG A 88 1.80 -2.32 -13.58
N SER A 89 2.54 -2.08 -12.50
CA SER A 89 3.11 -3.14 -11.65
C SER A 89 3.27 -2.68 -10.21
N PHE A 90 3.44 -3.67 -9.32
CA PHE A 90 3.77 -3.48 -7.90
C PHE A 90 4.91 -4.41 -7.53
N ASP A 91 5.92 -3.88 -6.85
CA ASP A 91 7.14 -4.59 -6.51
C ASP A 91 7.56 -4.28 -5.08
N PHE A 92 7.82 -5.30 -4.26
CA PHE A 92 8.45 -5.08 -2.95
C PHE A 92 9.92 -4.72 -3.18
N ALA A 93 10.37 -3.62 -2.58
CA ALA A 93 11.78 -3.31 -2.50
C ALA A 93 12.39 -3.96 -1.27
N GLU A 94 13.58 -4.55 -1.41
CA GLU A 94 14.38 -4.92 -0.26
C GLU A 94 14.75 -3.64 0.49
N THR A 95 14.26 -3.48 1.71
CA THR A 95 14.76 -2.46 2.62
C THR A 95 16.16 -2.87 3.05
N SER A 96 17.17 -2.14 2.57
CA SER A 96 18.52 -2.22 3.13
C SER A 96 18.43 -1.96 4.63
N PRO A 97 19.08 -2.77 5.50
CA PRO A 97 19.18 -2.42 6.91
C PRO A 97 20.00 -1.13 7.02
N ASP A 98 19.45 -0.14 7.72
CA ASP A 98 20.22 1.02 8.22
C ASP A 98 21.25 0.55 9.26
#